data_AF-X1S3A7-F1
#
_entry.id   AF-X1S3A7-F1
#
_cell.length_a   1.000
_cell.length_b   1.000
_cell.length_c   1.000
_cell.angle_alpha   90.00
_cell.angle_beta   90.00
_cell.angle_gamma   90.00
#
_symmetry.space_group_name_H-M   'P 1'
#
loop_
_entity.id
_entity.type
_entity.pdbx_description
1 polymer ?
#
loop_
_entity_poly.entity_id
_entity_poly.type
_entity_poly.pdbx_seq_one_letter_code
_entity_poly.pdbx_strand_id
1 'polypeptide(L)'
;EYILSYSLISFYGVINENAAKHTLLTKDDVLLLLEGMWDGTKNLISRSKFGQMPRLLLKVNYKEGNYHIGDLDKLVTIEGLEQRNQEKIRDISEFELDISKLIDTLNKNKEKIDSVDLKIDDRVKINLEGLDPAIKINNIVF
;
A
#
# COMPACT_ATOMS: atom_id res chain seq x y z
N GLU A 1 16.20 13.79 -24.20
CA GLU A 1 15.95 13.35 -22.81
C GLU A 1 14.46 13.10 -22.68
N TYR A 2 14.05 11.91 -22.22
CA TYR A 2 12.64 11.62 -21.95
C TYR A 2 12.37 11.91 -20.47
N ILE A 3 11.54 12.92 -20.20
CA ILE A 3 11.22 13.36 -18.84
C ILE A 3 9.87 12.75 -18.45
N LEU A 4 9.88 11.85 -17.47
CA LEU A 4 8.67 11.35 -16.83
C LEU A 4 8.15 12.43 -15.87
N SER A 5 7.10 13.14 -16.27
CA SER A 5 6.60 14.28 -15.49
C SER A 5 6.00 13.87 -14.14
N TYR A 6 5.38 12.68 -14.09
CA TYR A 6 4.83 12.11 -12.87
C TYR A 6 4.72 10.59 -13.03
N SER A 7 4.92 9.87 -11.93
CA SER A 7 4.60 8.45 -11.83
C SER A 7 4.12 8.11 -10.44
N LEU A 8 3.15 7.20 -10.40
CA LEU A 8 2.74 6.52 -9.19
C LEU A 8 2.99 5.03 -9.40
N ILE A 9 3.83 4.44 -8.56
CA ILE A 9 4.31 3.07 -8.72
C ILE A 9 3.87 2.28 -7.50
N SER A 10 3.19 1.16 -7.73
CA SER A 10 2.79 0.24 -6.67
C SER A 10 3.79 -0.92 -6.59
N PHE A 11 4.06 -1.37 -5.37
CA PHE A 11 4.89 -2.53 -5.09
C PHE A 11 4.09 -3.51 -4.25
N TYR A 12 4.25 -4.80 -4.56
CA TYR A 12 3.59 -5.89 -3.86
C TYR A 12 4.62 -6.85 -3.28
N GLY A 13 4.34 -7.36 -2.08
CA GLY A 13 5.21 -8.32 -1.40
C GLY A 13 4.44 -9.15 -0.39
N VAL A 14 5.03 -10.29 -0.02
CA VAL A 14 4.48 -11.21 0.98
C VAL A 14 5.58 -11.53 1.99
N ILE A 15 5.26 -11.38 3.27
CA ILE A 15 6.13 -11.84 4.36
C ILE A 15 5.85 -13.33 4.55
N ASN A 16 6.80 -14.17 4.15
CA ASN A 16 6.64 -15.62 4.17
C ASN A 16 6.88 -16.17 5.59
N GLU A 17 5.82 -16.67 6.22
CA GLU A 17 5.83 -17.21 7.57
C GLU A 17 6.62 -18.53 7.69
N ASN A 18 6.79 -19.29 6.61
CA ASN A 18 7.61 -20.49 6.62
C ASN A 18 9.10 -20.13 6.58
N ALA A 19 9.48 -19.16 5.74
CA ALA A 19 10.85 -18.64 5.72
C ALA A 19 11.20 -17.96 7.06
N ALA A 20 10.26 -17.20 7.63
CA ALA A 20 10.42 -16.50 8.92
C ALA A 20 10.86 -17.42 10.07
N LYS A 21 10.36 -18.67 10.11
CA LYS A 21 10.76 -19.68 11.10
C LYS A 21 12.25 -20.03 11.02
N HIS A 22 12.80 -20.08 9.81
CA HIS A 22 14.19 -20.44 9.58
C HIS A 22 15.14 -19.24 9.71
N THR A 23 14.67 -18.05 9.33
CA THR A 23 15.46 -16.80 9.42
C THR A 23 15.35 -16.12 10.78
N LEU A 24 14.51 -16.64 11.68
CA LEU A 24 14.20 -16.06 12.99
C LEU A 24 13.62 -14.64 12.90
N LEU A 25 12.84 -14.36 11.85
CA LEU A 25 12.24 -13.05 11.63
C LEU A 25 11.31 -12.69 12.80
N THR A 26 11.56 -11.55 13.43
CA THR A 26 10.77 -11.04 14.54
C THR A 26 9.74 -10.02 14.09
N LYS A 27 8.83 -9.64 15.00
CA LYS A 27 7.88 -8.54 14.73
C LYS A 27 8.60 -7.20 14.60
N ASP A 28 9.68 -7.00 15.35
CA ASP A 28 10.46 -5.75 15.32
C ASP A 28 11.20 -5.61 13.98
N ASP A 29 11.71 -6.71 13.41
CA ASP A 29 12.30 -6.72 12.07
C ASP A 29 11.27 -6.32 10.99
N VAL A 30 10.02 -6.78 11.13
CA VAL A 30 8.93 -6.41 10.22
C VAL A 30 8.58 -4.93 10.37
N LEU A 31 8.56 -4.39 11.60
CA LEU A 31 8.35 -2.95 11.80
C LEU A 31 9.46 -2.12 11.14
N LEU A 32 10.73 -2.53 11.33
CA LEU A 32 11.87 -1.87 10.70
C LEU A 32 11.82 -1.96 9.17
N LEU A 33 11.34 -3.08 8.61
CA LEU A 33 11.11 -3.22 7.18
C LEU A 33 10.07 -2.21 6.67
N LEU A 34 8.94 -2.07 7.38
CA LEU A 34 7.87 -1.14 7.00
C LEU A 34 8.31 0.32 7.13
N GLU A 35 9.07 0.65 8.17
CA GLU A 35 9.70 1.97 8.33
C GLU A 35 10.65 2.26 7.16
N GLY A 36 11.54 1.30 6.85
CA GLY A 36 12.45 1.40 5.72
C GLY A 36 11.74 1.52 4.37
N MET A 37 10.58 0.87 4.17
CA MET A 37 9.77 1.03 2.97
C MET A 37 9.16 2.43 2.85
N TRP A 38 8.73 3.01 3.98
CA TRP A 38 8.12 4.34 4.00
C TRP A 38 9.17 5.45 3.88
N ASP A 39 10.15 5.48 4.77
CA ASP A 39 11.12 6.57 4.86
C ASP A 39 12.37 6.35 3.97
N GLY A 40 12.58 5.14 3.48
CA GLY A 40 13.78 4.80 2.71
C GLY A 40 13.90 5.53 1.38
N THR A 41 12.80 5.81 0.68
CA THR A 41 12.84 6.60 -0.57
C THR A 41 12.75 8.10 -0.30
N LYS A 42 11.96 8.50 0.70
CA LYS A 42 11.76 9.88 1.14
C LYS A 42 13.08 10.60 1.45
N ASN A 43 14.04 9.89 2.03
CA ASN A 43 15.32 10.45 2.45
C ASN A 43 16.41 10.44 1.36
N LEU A 44 16.13 9.94 0.14
CA LEU A 44 17.11 9.87 -0.94
C LEU A 44 17.17 11.16 -1.76
N ILE A 45 18.08 12.06 -1.37
CA ILE A 45 18.36 13.29 -2.10
C ILE A 45 19.39 13.00 -3.21
N SER A 46 18.94 12.45 -4.33
CA SER A 46 19.75 12.24 -5.54
C SER A 46 19.07 12.84 -6.77
N ARG A 47 19.81 13.05 -7.86
CA ARG A 47 19.27 13.63 -9.11
C ARG A 47 18.00 12.92 -9.63
N SER A 48 17.88 11.61 -9.42
CA SER A 48 16.75 10.80 -9.92
C SER A 48 15.73 10.43 -8.85
N LYS A 49 15.99 10.70 -7.56
CA LYS A 49 15.15 10.28 -6.43
C LYS A 49 14.66 11.44 -5.56
N PHE A 50 15.12 12.65 -5.85
CA PHE A 50 14.64 13.86 -5.19
C PHE A 50 13.12 14.00 -5.36
N GLY A 51 12.40 14.10 -4.25
CA GLY A 51 10.95 14.29 -4.25
C GLY A 51 10.11 13.02 -4.36
N GLN A 52 10.71 11.82 -4.34
CA GLN A 52 9.94 10.56 -4.26
C GLN A 52 9.29 10.44 -2.88
N MET A 53 7.96 10.54 -2.84
CA MET A 53 7.17 10.46 -1.60
C MET A 53 6.38 9.16 -1.56
N PRO A 54 6.44 8.39 -0.45
CA PRO A 54 5.53 7.29 -0.23
C PRO A 54 4.09 7.84 -0.11
N ARG A 55 3.11 7.10 -0.63
CA ARG A 55 1.71 7.55 -0.67
C ARG A 55 0.79 6.67 0.16
N LEU A 56 0.89 5.37 -0.01
CA LEU A 56 0.04 4.39 0.65
C LEU A 56 0.90 3.19 1.04
N LEU A 57 0.84 2.79 2.30
CA LEU A 57 1.43 1.55 2.80
C LEU A 57 0.31 0.76 3.47
N LEU A 58 0.09 -0.45 2.97
CA LEU A 58 -0.96 -1.33 3.43
C LEU A 58 -0.36 -2.72 3.64
N LYS A 59 -0.61 -3.30 4.81
CA LYS A 59 -0.23 -4.66 5.15
C LYS A 59 -1.42 -5.40 5.74
N VAL A 60 -1.77 -6.53 5.12
CA VAL A 60 -2.85 -7.39 5.62
C VAL A 60 -2.24 -8.49 6.49
N ASN A 61 -2.71 -8.60 7.72
CA ASN A 61 -2.40 -9.70 8.62
C ASN A 61 -3.50 -10.75 8.52
N TYR A 62 -3.11 -12.00 8.28
CA TYR A 62 -4.04 -13.13 8.16
C TYR A 62 -4.07 -13.98 9.43
N LYS A 63 -5.23 -14.57 9.74
CA LYS A 63 -5.40 -15.50 10.87
C LYS A 63 -4.87 -16.90 10.55
N GLU A 64 -5.04 -17.32 9.30
CA GLU A 64 -4.67 -18.66 8.84
C GLU A 64 -3.22 -18.68 8.34
N GLY A 65 -2.48 -19.73 8.69
CA GLY A 65 -1.18 -20.00 8.08
C GLY A 65 -1.35 -20.50 6.63
N ASN A 66 -0.36 -20.23 5.78
CA ASN A 66 -0.30 -20.54 4.35
C ASN A 66 -1.44 -19.92 3.53
N TYR A 67 -2.02 -18.84 4.01
CA TYR A 67 -3.06 -18.09 3.31
C TYR A 67 -2.60 -16.66 3.05
N HIS A 68 -2.86 -16.19 1.83
CA HIS A 68 -2.77 -14.78 1.49
C HIS A 68 -3.73 -14.48 0.33
N ILE A 69 -4.18 -13.23 0.26
CA ILE A 69 -4.87 -12.70 -0.92
C ILE A 69 -3.79 -12.16 -1.86
N GLY A 70 -3.69 -12.74 -3.06
CA GLY A 70 -2.76 -12.29 -4.09
C GLY A 70 -3.23 -11.04 -4.82
N ASP A 71 -2.30 -10.36 -5.49
CA ASP A 71 -2.57 -9.25 -6.42
C ASP A 71 -3.35 -8.06 -5.81
N LEU A 72 -3.20 -7.81 -4.50
CA LEU A 72 -3.87 -6.71 -3.82
C LEU A 72 -3.50 -5.34 -4.41
N ASP A 73 -2.28 -5.19 -4.91
CA ASP A 73 -1.79 -3.98 -5.57
C ASP A 73 -2.57 -3.64 -6.85
N LYS A 74 -3.06 -4.66 -7.58
CA LYS A 74 -3.85 -4.48 -8.81
C LYS A 74 -5.28 -4.02 -8.53
N LEU A 75 -5.71 -4.09 -7.28
CA LEU A 75 -7.03 -3.64 -6.85
C LEU A 75 -7.07 -2.15 -6.47
N VAL A 76 -5.90 -1.49 -6.44
CA VAL A 76 -5.76 -0.05 -6.24
C VAL A 76 -5.57 0.61 -7.59
N THR A 77 -6.50 1.50 -7.96
CA THR A 77 -6.47 2.21 -9.24
C THR A 77 -6.66 3.70 -9.04
N ILE A 78 -6.67 4.46 -10.13
CA ILE A 78 -6.96 5.90 -10.12
C ILE A 78 -8.39 6.09 -10.62
N GLU A 79 -9.20 6.84 -9.89
CA GLU A 79 -10.58 7.11 -10.28
C GLU A 79 -10.65 7.82 -11.65
N GLY A 80 -11.43 7.24 -12.57
CA GLY A 80 -11.63 7.78 -13.91
C GLY A 80 -10.38 7.74 -14.80
N LEU A 81 -9.42 6.85 -14.52
CA LEU A 81 -8.14 6.79 -15.24
C LEU A 81 -8.31 6.64 -16.77
N GLU A 82 -9.31 5.88 -17.21
CA GLU A 82 -9.57 5.64 -18.64
C GLU A 82 -10.06 6.90 -19.39
N GLN A 83 -10.74 7.80 -18.69
CA GLN A 83 -11.28 9.03 -19.27
C GLN A 83 -10.30 10.21 -19.16
N ARG A 84 -9.18 10.02 -18.44
CA ARG A 84 -8.16 11.05 -18.19
C ARG A 84 -7.04 10.98 -19.22
N ASN A 85 -6.50 12.15 -19.56
CA ASN A 85 -5.22 12.22 -20.26
C ASN A 85 -4.08 11.99 -19.24
N GLN A 86 -3.62 10.75 -19.14
CA GLN A 86 -2.65 10.30 -18.13
C GLN A 86 -1.33 11.07 -18.20
N GLU A 87 -0.88 11.45 -19.40
CA GLU A 87 0.36 12.21 -19.61
C GLU A 87 0.30 13.64 -19.05
N LYS A 88 -0.88 14.14 -18.68
CA LYS A 88 -1.07 15.46 -18.07
C LYS A 88 -1.04 15.45 -16.55
N ILE A 89 -1.08 14.29 -15.90
CA ILE A 89 -1.02 14.18 -14.44
C ILE A 89 0.33 14.69 -13.94
N ARG A 90 0.34 15.60 -12.97
CA ARG A 90 1.56 16.16 -12.35
C ARG A 90 1.63 15.91 -10.85
N ASP A 91 0.51 15.62 -10.20
CA ASP A 91 0.45 15.54 -8.74
C ASP A 91 -0.60 14.53 -8.23
N ILE A 92 -0.36 14.00 -7.03
CA ILE A 92 -1.25 13.07 -6.33
C ILE A 92 -2.63 13.68 -6.02
N SER A 93 -2.71 15.00 -5.85
CA SER A 93 -3.96 15.69 -5.49
C SER A 93 -4.94 15.88 -6.65
N GLU A 94 -4.51 15.63 -7.90
CA GLU A 94 -5.32 15.76 -9.11
C GLU A 94 -6.33 14.62 -9.31
N PHE A 95 -6.20 13.55 -8.53
CA PHE A 95 -7.05 12.37 -8.60
C PHE A 95 -7.24 11.75 -7.22
N GLU A 96 -8.16 10.80 -7.17
CA GLU A 96 -8.42 9.95 -6.01
C GLU A 96 -7.99 8.52 -6.31
N LEU A 97 -7.47 7.82 -5.31
CA LEU A 97 -7.21 6.40 -5.40
C LEU A 97 -8.52 5.64 -5.24
N ASP A 98 -8.93 4.94 -6.29
CA ASP A 98 -10.06 4.03 -6.24
C ASP A 98 -9.59 2.67 -5.69
N ILE A 99 -10.05 2.39 -4.47
CA ILE A 99 -9.82 1.13 -3.74
C ILE A 99 -11.09 0.31 -3.53
N SER A 100 -12.16 0.59 -4.27
CA SER A 100 -13.43 -0.13 -4.16
C SER A 100 -13.26 -1.65 -4.26
N LYS A 101 -12.53 -2.11 -5.29
CA LYS A 101 -12.23 -3.54 -5.50
C LYS A 101 -11.40 -4.15 -4.38
N LEU A 102 -10.49 -3.35 -3.80
CA LEU A 102 -9.69 -3.78 -2.65
C LEU A 102 -10.59 -3.97 -1.44
N ILE A 103 -11.45 -3.00 -1.14
CA ILE A 103 -12.43 -3.07 -0.05
C ILE A 103 -13.34 -4.29 -0.20
N ASP A 104 -13.92 -4.50 -1.39
CA ASP A 104 -14.77 -5.66 -1.67
C ASP A 104 -14.05 -6.98 -1.41
N THR A 105 -12.78 -7.06 -1.82
CA THR A 105 -11.95 -8.25 -1.63
C THR A 105 -11.61 -8.49 -0.16
N LEU A 106 -11.29 -7.43 0.59
CA LEU A 106 -11.03 -7.52 2.03
C LEU A 106 -12.31 -7.96 2.77
N ASN A 107 -13.45 -7.33 2.48
CA ASN A 107 -14.74 -7.66 3.08
C ASN A 107 -15.15 -9.11 2.81
N LYS A 108 -14.98 -9.60 1.58
CA LYS A 108 -15.26 -10.99 1.21
C LYS A 108 -14.44 -12.00 2.01
N ASN A 109 -13.23 -11.62 2.44
CA ASN A 109 -12.30 -12.49 3.15
C ASN A 109 -12.13 -12.11 4.63
N LYS A 110 -13.01 -11.27 5.18
CA LYS A 110 -12.89 -10.71 6.53
C LYS A 110 -12.67 -11.76 7.63
N GLU A 111 -13.27 -12.93 7.49
CA GLU A 111 -13.12 -14.02 8.46
C GLU A 111 -11.68 -14.51 8.57
N LYS A 112 -10.90 -14.40 7.49
CA LYS A 112 -9.50 -14.81 7.40
C LYS A 112 -8.51 -13.70 7.71
N ILE A 113 -8.98 -12.45 7.79
CA ILE A 113 -8.16 -11.28 8.09
C ILE A 113 -8.17 -11.05 9.59
N ASP A 114 -6.99 -10.96 10.19
CA ASP A 114 -6.82 -10.55 11.58
C ASP A 114 -6.90 -9.03 11.71
N SER A 115 -6.12 -8.33 10.87
CA SER A 115 -6.06 -6.87 10.85
C SER A 115 -5.45 -6.35 9.56
N VAL A 116 -5.68 -5.08 9.26
CA VAL A 116 -4.99 -4.35 8.19
C VAL A 116 -4.24 -3.19 8.82
N ASP A 117 -2.92 -3.20 8.66
CA ASP A 117 -2.06 -2.10 9.07
C ASP A 117 -1.97 -1.10 7.91
N LEU A 118 -2.22 0.17 8.19
CA LEU A 118 -2.38 1.21 7.18
C LEU A 118 -1.58 2.47 7.53
N LYS A 119 -0.94 3.05 6.52
CA LYS A 119 -0.37 4.41 6.54
C LYS A 119 -0.70 5.11 5.24
N ILE A 120 -1.25 6.32 5.34
CA ILE A 120 -1.64 7.13 4.20
C ILE A 120 -0.94 8.49 4.34
N ASP A 121 -0.36 8.97 3.24
CA ASP A 121 0.16 10.33 3.14
C ASP A 121 -0.99 11.35 3.09
N ASP A 122 -0.88 12.45 3.83
CA ASP A 122 -1.97 13.43 4.01
C ASP A 122 -2.51 14.04 2.72
N ARG A 123 -1.74 13.97 1.62
CA ARG A 123 -2.13 14.50 0.31
C ARG A 123 -2.89 13.49 -0.55
N VAL A 124 -2.94 12.23 -0.14
CA VAL A 124 -3.66 11.17 -0.85
C VAL A 124 -5.14 11.31 -0.55
N LYS A 125 -5.94 11.44 -1.62
CA LYS A 125 -7.40 11.29 -1.55
C LYS A 125 -7.73 9.83 -1.76
N ILE A 126 -8.45 9.24 -0.80
CA ILE A 126 -8.84 7.84 -0.82
C ILE A 126 -10.10 7.67 0.04
N ASN A 127 -11.10 6.98 -0.48
CA ASN A 127 -12.30 6.66 0.27
C ASN A 127 -12.22 5.24 0.86
N LEU A 128 -12.28 5.15 2.20
CA LEU A 128 -12.33 3.90 2.96
C LEU A 128 -13.76 3.49 3.36
N GLU A 129 -14.77 4.27 2.96
CA GLU A 129 -16.17 3.94 3.19
C GLU A 129 -16.52 2.58 2.57
N GLY A 130 -17.34 1.80 3.28
CA GLY A 130 -17.72 0.46 2.87
C GLY A 130 -16.79 -0.64 3.35
N LEU A 131 -15.64 -0.33 3.97
CA LEU A 131 -14.86 -1.34 4.69
C LEU A 131 -15.67 -1.88 5.87
N ASP A 132 -15.76 -3.20 5.97
CA ASP A 132 -16.52 -3.89 7.02
C ASP A 132 -15.94 -3.52 8.40
N PRO A 133 -16.75 -2.96 9.32
CA PRO A 133 -16.29 -2.58 10.65
C PRO A 133 -15.69 -3.72 11.48
N ALA A 134 -15.95 -4.99 11.11
CA ALA A 134 -15.32 -6.15 11.74
C ALA A 134 -13.82 -6.28 11.40
N ILE A 135 -13.36 -5.66 10.31
CA ILE A 135 -11.93 -5.66 9.95
C ILE A 135 -11.21 -4.63 10.81
N LYS A 136 -10.31 -5.11 11.66
CA LYS A 136 -9.50 -4.23 12.51
C LYS A 136 -8.50 -3.45 11.66
N ILE A 137 -8.58 -2.12 11.72
CA ILE A 137 -7.57 -1.22 11.13
C ILE A 137 -6.60 -0.75 12.21
N ASN A 138 -5.30 -0.94 11.96
CA ASN A 138 -4.22 -0.38 12.79
C ASN A 138 -3.52 0.75 12.00
N ASN A 139 -3.28 1.88 12.65
CA ASN A 139 -2.44 2.92 12.06
C ASN A 139 -0.96 2.58 12.26
N ILE A 140 -0.19 2.57 11.18
CA ILE A 140 1.26 2.35 11.26
C ILE A 140 1.92 3.63 11.77
N VAL A 141 2.44 3.55 12.99
CA VAL A 141 3.28 4.59 13.60
C VAL A 141 4.68 4.00 13.74
N PHE A 142 5.67 4.78 13.30
CA PHE A 142 7.09 4.47 13.47
C PHE A 142 7.61 5.33 14.62
#